data_AF-A0A5D4SZ28-F1
#
_entry.id   AF-A0A5D4SZ28-F1
#
_cell.length_a   1.000
_cell.length_b   1.000
_cell.length_c   1.000
_cell.angle_alpha   90.00
_cell.angle_beta   90.00
_cell.angle_gamma   90.00
#
_symmetry.space_group_name_H-M   'P 1'
#
loop_
_entity.id
_entity.type
_entity.pdbx_description
1 polymer ?
#
loop_
_entity_poly.entity_id
_entity_poly.type
_entity_poly.pdbx_seq_one_letter_code
_entity_poly.pdbx_strand_id
1 'polypeptide(L)' 'MLGNNIKELREDLSLSQKDLARKLKISEYYMNKIENGKENPSVRLAIRMAHILNCRVEDLFFEN' A
#
# COMPACT_ATOMS: atom_id res chain seq x y z
N MET A 1 -3.92 -0.57 -16.25
CA MET A 1 -3.09 -0.13 -15.11
C MET A 1 -3.89 -0.50 -13.88
N LEU A 2 -3.32 -1.25 -12.93
CA LEU A 2 -4.04 -1.62 -11.71
C LEU A 2 -4.30 -0.35 -10.89
N GLY A 3 -5.56 -0.12 -10.52
CA GLY A 3 -5.90 0.85 -9.50
C GLY A 3 -5.49 0.34 -8.12
N ASN A 4 -5.32 1.25 -7.16
CA ASN A 4 -5.09 0.86 -5.77
C ASN A 4 -5.81 1.79 -4.79
N ASN A 5 -6.25 1.26 -3.65
CA ASN A 5 -6.91 2.00 -2.57
C ASN A 5 -6.00 2.22 -1.35
N ILE A 6 -4.68 2.06 -1.52
CA ILE A 6 -3.72 2.08 -0.40
C ILE A 6 -3.82 3.40 0.36
N LYS A 7 -3.96 4.52 -0.36
CA LYS A 7 -4.03 5.86 0.26
C LYS A 7 -5.24 5.98 1.19
N GLU A 8 -6.44 5.63 0.72
CA GLU A 8 -7.67 5.71 1.51
C GLU A 8 -7.58 4.81 2.75
N LEU A 9 -7.24 3.53 2.55
CA LEU A 9 -7.10 2.56 3.64
C LEU A 9 -6.06 2.99 4.68
N ARG A 10 -4.99 3.65 4.25
CA ARG A 10 -3.94 4.17 5.13
C ARG A 10 -4.45 5.38 5.93
N GLU A 11 -5.18 6.29 5.29
CA GLU A 11 -5.73 7.50 5.90
C GLU A 11 -6.85 7.19 6.90
N ASP A 12 -7.67 6.16 6.64
CA ASP A 12 -8.68 5.64 7.59
C ASP A 12 -8.06 5.16 8.90
N LEU A 13 -6.80 4.70 8.85
CA LEU A 13 -6.01 4.29 10.01
C LEU A 13 -5.13 5.41 10.58
N SER A 14 -5.30 6.65 10.11
CA SER A 14 -4.49 7.82 10.50
C SER A 14 -2.98 7.61 10.31
N LEU A 15 -2.59 6.82 9.32
CA LEU A 15 -1.18 6.58 8.98
C LEU A 15 -0.73 7.55 7.89
N SER A 16 0.50 8.08 7.97
CA SER A 16 1.14 8.76 6.83
C SER A 16 1.86 7.75 5.91
N GLN A 17 2.24 8.15 4.68
CA GLN A 17 3.10 7.32 3.81
C GLN A 17 4.37 6.87 4.54
N LYS A 18 4.98 7.77 5.32
CA LYS A 18 6.15 7.50 6.15
C LYS A 18 5.88 6.45 7.22
N ASP A 19 4.71 6.45 7.85
CA ASP A 19 4.35 5.47 8.88
C ASP A 19 4.13 4.09 8.29
N LEU A 20 3.41 4.00 7.18
CA LEU A 20 3.21 2.73 6.46
C LEU A 20 4.54 2.18 5.95
N ALA A 21 5.38 3.03 5.33
CA ALA A 21 6.71 2.65 4.88
C ALA A 21 7.59 2.11 6.02
N ARG A 22 7.57 2.78 7.19
CA ARG A 22 8.30 2.34 8.39
C ARG A 22 7.84 0.95 8.86
N LYS A 23 6.52 0.72 8.95
CA LYS A 23 5.95 -0.60 9.32
C LYS A 23 6.32 -1.69 8.31
N LEU A 24 6.40 -1.33 7.02
CA LEU A 24 6.78 -2.23 5.94
C LEU A 24 8.28 -2.42 5.79
N LYS A 25 9.12 -1.64 6.49
CA LYS A 25 10.59 -1.61 6.34
C LYS A 25 11.02 -1.30 4.90
N ILE A 26 10.33 -0.35 4.27
CA ILE A 26 10.66 0.18 2.93
C ILE A 26 10.91 1.69 3.03
N SER A 27 11.43 2.30 1.96
CA SER A 27 11.54 3.75 1.90
C SER A 27 10.18 4.41 1.63
N GLU A 28 9.99 5.62 2.15
CA GLU A 28 8.83 6.46 1.85
C GLU A 28 8.71 6.75 0.34
N TYR A 29 9.84 6.91 -0.35
CA TYR A 29 9.89 7.04 -1.80
C TYR A 29 9.30 5.82 -2.52
N TYR A 30 9.64 4.60 -2.08
CA TYR A 30 9.09 3.38 -2.66
C TYR A 30 7.59 3.25 -2.37
N MET A 31 7.15 3.60 -1.16
CA MET A 31 5.72 3.67 -0.83
C MET A 31 4.97 4.67 -1.73
N ASN A 32 5.53 5.86 -1.94
CA ASN A 32 4.96 6.86 -2.85
C ASN A 32 4.81 6.33 -4.29
N LYS A 33 5.82 5.60 -4.80
CA LYS A 33 5.76 5.00 -6.14
C LYS A 33 4.64 3.95 -6.24
N ILE A 34 4.48 3.11 -5.22
CA ILE A 34 3.40 2.11 -5.17
C ILE A 34 2.03 2.79 -5.14
N GLU A 35 1.80 3.75 -4.23
CA GLU A 35 0.50 4.46 -4.14
C GLU A 35 0.13 5.18 -5.44
N ASN A 36 1.12 5.67 -6.19
CA ASN A 36 0.91 6.33 -7.48
C ASN A 36 0.92 5.37 -8.69
N GLY A 37 0.91 4.05 -8.47
CA GLY A 37 0.92 3.04 -9.53
C GLY A 37 2.18 3.05 -10.41
N LYS A 38 3.25 3.71 -9.97
CA LYS A 38 4.52 3.81 -10.70
C LYS A 38 5.39 2.56 -10.53
N GLU A 39 5.04 1.71 -9.57
CA GLU A 39 5.80 0.53 -9.18
C GLU A 39 4.86 -0.50 -8.56
N ASN A 40 5.04 -1.78 -8.94
CA ASN A 40 4.26 -2.86 -8.37
C ASN A 40 5.01 -3.49 -7.19
N PRO A 41 4.37 -3.66 -6.02
CA PRO A 41 4.99 -4.37 -4.92
C PRO A 41 5.12 -5.86 -5.24
N SER A 42 6.08 -6.53 -4.58
CA SER A 42 6.07 -8.00 -4.58
C SER A 42 4.83 -8.55 -3.87
N VAL A 43 4.43 -9.79 -4.19
CA VAL A 43 3.31 -10.49 -3.52
C VAL A 43 3.47 -10.47 -2.00
N ARG A 44 4.70 -10.71 -1.50
CA ARG A 44 5.00 -10.67 -0.06
C ARG A 44 4.76 -9.28 0.54
N LEU A 45 5.10 -8.22 -0.20
CA LEU A 45 4.88 -6.86 0.27
C LEU A 45 3.38 -6.52 0.25
N ALA A 46 2.64 -6.91 -0.79
CA ALA A 46 1.18 -6.73 -0.87
C ALA A 46 0.45 -7.41 0.29
N ILE A 47 0.80 -8.66 0.64
CA ILE A 47 0.23 -9.37 1.79
C ILE A 47 0.50 -8.61 3.10
N ARG A 48 1.73 -8.12 3.29
CA ARG A 48 2.08 -7.35 4.49
C ARG A 48 1.34 -6.01 4.56
N MET A 49 1.13 -5.35 3.42
CA MET A 49 0.33 -4.14 3.34
C MET A 49 -1.10 -4.42 3.78
N ALA A 50 -1.71 -5.49 3.26
CA ALA A 50 -3.08 -5.88 3.59
C ALA A 50 -3.25 -6.14 5.09
N HIS A 51 -2.29 -6.83 5.71
CA HIS A 51 -2.28 -7.06 7.16
C HIS A 51 -2.18 -5.76 7.98
N ILE A 52 -1.33 -4.81 7.57
CA ILE A 52 -1.18 -3.53 8.29
C ILE A 52 -2.41 -2.65 8.11
N LEU A 53 -3.01 -2.70 6.91
CA LEU A 53 -4.17 -1.90 6.52
C LEU A 53 -5.51 -2.58 6.88
N ASN A 54 -5.46 -3.72 7.56
CA ASN A 54 -6.62 -4.49 8.00
C ASN A 54 -7.66 -4.74 6.89
N CYS A 55 -7.19 -5.12 5.71
CA CYS A 55 -8.00 -5.41 4.52
C CYS A 55 -7.47 -6.66 3.81
N ARG A 56 -8.14 -7.05 2.72
CA ARG A 56 -7.66 -8.11 1.83
C ARG A 56 -6.74 -7.53 0.75
N VAL A 57 -5.92 -8.37 0.15
CA VAL A 57 -5.06 -7.94 -0.98
C VAL A 57 -5.89 -7.46 -2.17
N GLU A 58 -7.08 -8.04 -2.36
CA GLU A 58 -8.01 -7.64 -3.42
C GLU A 58 -8.64 -6.26 -3.17
N ASP A 59 -8.70 -5.80 -1.91
CA ASP A 59 -9.15 -4.44 -1.58
C ASP A 59 -8.05 -3.41 -1.88
N LEU A 60 -6.78 -3.85 -1.90
CA LEU A 60 -5.63 -2.98 -2.18
C LEU A 60 -5.45 -2.70 -3.66
N PHE A 61 -5.62 -3.70 -4.53
CA PHE A 61 -5.33 -3.60 -5.97
C PHE A 61 -6.48 -4.17 -6.78
N PHE A 62 -6.94 -3.44 -7.79
CA PHE A 62 -8.07 -3.82 -8.63
C PHE A 62 -7.81 -3.49 -10.10
N GLU A 63 -8.32 -4.34 -10.99
CA GLU A 63 -8.44 -4.01 -12.42
C GLU A 63 -9.74 -3.24 -12.66
N ASN A 64 -9.64 -2.15 -13.43
CA ASN A 64 -10.81 -1.48 -13.99
C ASN A 64 -11.30 -2.24 -15.22
#